data_AF-A0A4V2QA95-F1
#
_entry.id   AF-A0A4V2QA95-F1
#
_cell.length_a   1.000
_cell.length_b   1.000
_cell.length_c   1.000
_cell.angle_alpha   90.00
_cell.angle_beta   90.00
_cell.angle_gamma   90.00
#
_symmetry.space_group_name_H-M   'P 1'
#
loop_
_entity.id
_entity.type
_entity.pdbx_description
1 polymer ?
#
loop_
_entity_poly.entity_id
_entity_poly.type
_entity_poly.pdbx_seq_one_letter_code
_entity_poly.pdbx_strand_id
1 'polypeptide(L)' 'MNYSNHQTPPQLFMLIDPYVYQTLQTIIGKEIVVETVRGNVQGVLRDTKPDHIVVQNSDALFFVRIQQIIWIMPKQL' A
#
# COMPACT_ATOMS: atom_id res chain seq x y z
N MET A 1 25.73 -39.78 -20.06
CA MET A 1 24.78 -38.65 -20.02
C MET A 1 25.01 -37.87 -18.73
N ASN A 2 25.44 -36.62 -18.83
CA ASN A 2 25.61 -35.74 -17.66
C ASN A 2 24.31 -34.96 -17.44
N TYR A 3 23.65 -35.19 -16.30
CA TYR A 3 22.48 -34.41 -15.88
C TYR A 3 22.95 -33.14 -15.19
N SER A 4 23.08 -32.05 -15.96
CA SER A 4 23.33 -30.73 -15.41
C SER A 4 22.09 -30.27 -14.66
N ASN A 5 22.10 -30.37 -13.32
CA ASN A 5 21.08 -29.80 -12.44
C ASN A 5 21.05 -28.27 -12.60
N HIS A 6 20.25 -27.77 -13.55
CA HIS A 6 19.94 -26.34 -13.64
C HIS A 6 18.92 -26.02 -12.56
N GLN A 7 19.40 -25.63 -11.38
CA GLN A 7 18.54 -24.98 -10.40
C GLN A 7 18.17 -23.60 -10.96
N THR A 8 16.92 -23.44 -11.39
CA THR A 8 16.38 -22.12 -11.71
C THR A 8 16.44 -21.25 -10.46
N PRO A 9 17.04 -20.05 -10.53
CA PRO A 9 17.06 -19.15 -9.39
C PRO A 9 15.63 -18.81 -8.97
N PRO A 10 15.38 -18.61 -7.66
CA PRO A 10 14.06 -18.26 -7.17
C PRO A 10 13.59 -16.96 -7.82
N GLN A 11 12.38 -16.98 -8.38
CA GLN A 11 11.75 -15.79 -8.93
C GLN A 11 11.02 -15.04 -7.80
N LEU A 12 11.39 -13.78 -7.61
CA LEU A 12 10.67 -12.88 -6.71
C LEU A 12 9.41 -12.37 -7.41
N PHE A 13 8.25 -12.65 -6.84
CA PHE A 13 6.97 -12.11 -7.31
C PHE A 13 6.40 -11.14 -6.27
N MET A 14 5.80 -10.05 -6.73
CA MET A 14 5.09 -9.08 -5.90
C MET A 14 3.68 -8.94 -6.45
N LEU A 15 2.68 -9.06 -5.57
CA LEU A 15 1.31 -8.72 -5.89
C LEU A 15 1.15 -7.22 -5.66
N ILE A 16 0.86 -6.48 -6.73
CA ILE A 16 0.70 -5.03 -6.70
C ILE A 16 -0.67 -4.72 -7.28
N ASP A 17 -1.39 -3.79 -6.63
CA ASP A 17 -2.58 -3.16 -7.17
C ASP A 17 -2.18 -1.84 -7.86
N PRO A 18 -1.74 -1.85 -9.14
CA PRO A 18 -1.03 -0.72 -9.75
C PRO A 18 -1.86 0.55 -9.80
N TYR A 19 -3.17 0.44 -10.07
CA TYR A 19 -4.05 1.61 -10.16
C TYR A 19 -4.37 2.21 -8.79
N VAL A 20 -4.48 1.38 -7.74
CA VAL A 20 -4.65 1.87 -6.36
C VAL A 20 -3.38 2.58 -5.91
N TYR A 21 -2.23 1.95 -6.13
CA TYR A 21 -0.92 2.54 -5.86
C TYR A 21 -0.73 3.88 -6.57
N GLN A 22 -0.97 3.93 -7.88
CA GLN A 22 -0.85 5.16 -8.67
C GLN A 22 -1.81 6.25 -8.19
N THR A 23 -3.05 5.90 -7.86
CA THR A 23 -4.04 6.86 -7.33
C THR A 23 -3.58 7.44 -5.99
N LEU A 24 -3.10 6.61 -5.07
CA LEU A 24 -2.59 7.02 -3.76
C LEU A 24 -1.41 8.00 -3.89
N GLN A 25 -0.51 7.78 -4.86
CA GLN A 25 0.59 8.71 -5.13
C GLN A 25 0.08 10.13 -5.47
N THR A 26 -1.06 10.27 -6.16
CA THR A 26 -1.61 11.60 -6.53
C THR A 26 -2.19 12.39 -5.36
N ILE A 27 -2.41 11.74 -4.21
CA ILE A 27 -3.06 12.34 -3.04
C ILE A 27 -2.17 12.35 -1.79
N ILE A 28 -0.85 12.11 -1.95
CA ILE A 28 0.12 12.31 -0.87
C ILE A 28 0.03 13.75 -0.35
N GLY A 29 0.06 13.90 0.97
CA GLY A 29 -0.09 15.16 1.70
C GLY A 29 -1.54 15.54 2.02
N LYS A 30 -2.54 14.86 1.46
CA LYS A 30 -3.96 15.10 1.79
C LYS A 30 -4.36 14.37 3.06
N GLU A 31 -5.33 14.94 3.78
CA GLU A 31 -6.05 14.21 4.82
C GLU A 31 -7.01 13.20 4.16
N ILE A 32 -6.96 11.96 4.62
CA ILE A 32 -7.73 10.84 4.06
C ILE A 32 -8.42 10.06 5.16
N VAL A 33 -9.50 9.38 4.77
CA VAL A 33 -10.10 8.27 5.53
C VAL A 33 -9.89 7.00 4.72
N VAL A 34 -9.41 5.95 5.37
CA VAL A 34 -9.15 4.64 4.78
C VAL A 34 -9.97 3.62 5.54
N GLU A 35 -10.89 2.94 4.85
CA GLU A 35 -11.58 1.79 5.43
C GLU A 35 -10.76 0.55 5.16
N THR A 36 -10.44 -0.16 6.24
CA THR A 36 -9.80 -1.47 6.17
C THR A 36 -10.80 -2.56 6.50
N VAL A 37 -10.43 -3.82 6.28
CA VAL A 37 -11.21 -4.97 6.74
C VAL A 37 -11.41 -5.07 8.27
N ARG A 38 -10.77 -4.18 9.06
CA ARG A 38 -10.85 -4.14 10.54
C ARG A 38 -11.31 -2.77 11.07
N GLY A 39 -11.93 -1.94 10.22
CA GLY A 39 -12.36 -0.59 10.56
C GLY A 39 -11.51 0.49 9.92
N ASN A 40 -11.74 1.75 10.32
CA ASN A 40 -11.16 2.91 9.67
C ASN A 40 -9.83 3.38 10.26
N VAL A 41 -9.02 3.99 9.41
CA VAL A 41 -7.83 4.76 9.76
C VAL A 41 -7.97 6.13 9.11
N GLN A 42 -7.77 7.20 9.87
CA GLN A 42 -7.83 8.58 9.38
C GLN A 42 -6.54 9.30 9.71
N GLY A 43 -6.07 10.14 8.78
CA GLY A 43 -4.92 11.00 8.97
C GLY A 43 -4.39 11.55 7.65
N VAL A 44 -3.18 12.12 7.69
CA VAL A 44 -2.49 12.61 6.50
C VAL A 44 -1.75 11.47 5.81
N LEU A 45 -1.97 11.28 4.51
CA LEU A 45 -1.17 10.35 3.72
C LEU A 45 0.24 10.89 3.55
N ARG A 46 1.23 10.27 4.19
CA ARG A 46 2.63 10.73 4.16
C ARG A 46 3.44 10.09 3.06
N ASP A 47 3.20 8.82 2.77
CA ASP A 47 3.94 8.06 1.76
C ASP A 47 3.08 6.89 1.25
N THR A 48 3.46 6.35 0.10
CA THR A 48 2.83 5.19 -0.52
C THR A 48 3.92 4.31 -1.14
N LYS A 49 3.92 3.03 -0.79
CA LYS A 49 4.73 1.96 -1.37
C LYS A 49 3.83 0.99 -2.14
N PRO A 50 4.38 0.13 -3.01
CA PRO A 50 3.57 -0.80 -3.80
C PRO A 50 2.66 -1.74 -2.98
N ASP A 51 3.01 -2.01 -1.73
CA ASP A 51 2.32 -2.95 -0.84
C ASP A 51 1.58 -2.27 0.33
N HIS A 52 1.91 -1.01 0.67
CA HIS A 52 1.32 -0.32 1.82
C HIS A 52 1.33 1.22 1.70
N ILE A 53 0.49 1.89 2.48
CA ILE A 53 0.48 3.33 2.68
C ILE A 53 0.95 3.70 4.08
N VAL A 54 1.45 4.93 4.24
CA VAL A 54 1.81 5.50 5.53
C VAL A 54 0.85 6.64 5.85
N VAL A 55 0.01 6.45 6.87
CA VAL A 55 -0.95 7.47 7.34
C VAL A 55 -0.46 8.01 8.69
N GLN A 56 -0.34 9.32 8.82
CA GLN A 56 0.00 9.98 10.08
C GLN A 56 -1.24 10.58 10.74
N ASN A 57 -1.44 10.27 12.01
CA ASN A 57 -2.43 10.94 12.86
C ASN A 57 -1.73 11.41 14.13
N SER A 58 -1.70 12.73 14.35
CA SER A 58 -0.87 13.37 15.38
C SER A 58 0.59 12.88 15.29
N ASP A 59 1.11 12.25 16.33
CA ASP A 59 2.49 11.75 16.39
C ASP A 59 2.62 10.25 16.04
N ALA A 60 1.50 9.58 15.71
CA ALA A 60 1.48 8.17 15.37
C ALA A 60 1.51 7.94 13.85
N LEU A 61 2.28 6.94 13.43
CA LEU A 61 2.32 6.45 12.04
C LEU A 61 1.62 5.09 11.95
N PHE A 62 0.74 4.97 10.96
CA PHE A 62 0.03 3.75 10.61
C PHE A 62 0.51 3.27 9.24
N PHE A 63 1.02 2.03 9.20
CA PHE A 63 1.43 1.37 7.96
C PHE A 63 0.31 0.42 7.55
N VAL A 64 -0.50 0.83 6.58
CA VAL A 64 -1.71 0.09 6.16
C VAL A 64 -1.44 -0.63 4.85
N ARG A 65 -1.53 -1.96 4.84
CA ARG A 65 -1.35 -2.76 3.61
C ARG A 65 -2.43 -2.43 2.60
N ILE A 66 -2.04 -2.19 1.34
CA ILE A 66 -2.97 -1.91 0.23
C ILE A 66 -3.98 -3.05 0.07
N GLN A 67 -3.53 -4.30 0.18
CA GLN A 67 -4.39 -5.49 0.12
C GLN A 67 -5.49 -5.56 1.20
N GLN A 68 -5.47 -4.70 2.22
CA GLN A 68 -6.45 -4.68 3.31
C GLN A 68 -7.37 -3.47 3.27
N ILE A 69 -7.19 -2.62 2.26
CA ILE A 69 -8.00 -1.43 2.02
C ILE A 69 -9.25 -1.84 1.24
N ILE A 70 -10.41 -1.43 1.73
CA ILE A 70 -11.70 -1.58 1.05
C ILE A 70 -11.96 -0.35 0.19
N TRP A 71 -11.78 0.85 0.75
CA TRP A 71 -11.90 2.11 0.03
C TRP A 71 -11.06 3.23 0.67
N ILE A 72 -10.76 4.26 -0.12
CA ILE A 72 -10.03 5.47 0.30
C ILE A 72 -10.87 6.68 -0.07
N MET A 73 -11.05 7.59 0.88
CA MET A 73 -11.73 8.87 0.66
C MET A 73 -10.77 10.02 1.01
N PRO A 74 -10.29 10.79 0.03
CA PRO A 74 -9.63 12.07 0.29
C PRO A 74 -10.65 13.07 0.83
N LYS A 75 -10.33 13.77 1.92
CA LYS A 75 -11.18 14.87 2.37
C LYS A 75 -11.05 16.06 1.42
N GLN A 76 -12.19 16.64 1.06
CA GLN A 76 -12.21 17.92 0.35
C GLN A 76 -11.89 19.03 1.37
N LEU A 77 -10.93 19.88 1.03
CA LEU A 77 -10.67 21.13 1.74
C LEU A 77 -11.78 22.14 1.46
#